data_AF-A0A655SCI6-F1
#
_entry.id   AF-A0A655SCI6-F1
#
_cell.length_a   1.000
_cell.length_b   1.000
_cell.length_c   1.000
_cell.angle_alpha   90.00
_cell.angle_beta   90.00
_cell.angle_gamma   90.00
#
_symmetry.space_group_name_H-M   'P 1'
#
loop_
_entity.id
_entity.type
_entity.pdbx_description
1 polymer ?
#
loop_
_entity_poly.entity_id
_entity_poly.type
_entity_poly.pdbx_seq_one_letter_code
_entity_poly.pdbx_strand_id
1 'polypeptide(L)'
;MVKSWIEKYGAEKIVLALDINIDEQGTRKVAISGWQEDSGVTIEALIDDYLTVGLQHVLCTDISRDGTLAGSNVELYRDLCRQYPQVQFQSSGGIGSLADIEALKGTGVAGVIVGRALLDGKFTAQEAFACWQNG
;
A
#
# COMPACT_ATOMS: atom_id res chain seq x y z
N MET A 1 -11.10 19.55 -5.55
CA MET A 1 -11.89 18.31 -5.33
C MET A 1 -10.91 17.19 -4.97
N VAL A 2 -11.25 16.34 -4.00
CA VAL A 2 -10.36 15.53 -3.13
C VAL A 2 -9.34 16.33 -2.30
N LYS A 3 -8.44 17.12 -2.89
CA LYS A 3 -7.51 17.96 -2.11
C LYS A 3 -8.21 18.90 -1.11
N SER A 4 -9.29 19.52 -1.56
CA SER A 4 -10.16 20.36 -0.72
C SER A 4 -10.84 19.58 0.42
N TRP A 5 -10.96 18.25 0.32
CA TRP A 5 -11.48 17.42 1.40
C TRP A 5 -10.42 17.20 2.48
N ILE A 6 -9.16 17.07 2.10
CA ILE A 6 -8.03 16.99 3.04
C ILE A 6 -7.96 18.28 3.87
N GLU A 7 -8.03 19.44 3.21
CA GLU A 7 -8.05 20.74 3.89
C GLU A 7 -9.28 20.90 4.80
N LYS A 8 -10.45 20.45 4.34
CA LYS A 8 -11.73 20.63 5.07
C LYS A 8 -11.89 19.67 6.25
N TYR A 9 -11.52 18.41 6.09
CA TYR A 9 -11.83 17.35 7.06
C TYR A 9 -10.61 16.88 7.87
N GLY A 10 -9.40 17.22 7.43
CA GLY A 10 -8.13 16.80 8.01
C GLY A 10 -7.53 15.59 7.30
N ALA A 11 -6.22 15.62 7.08
CA ALA A 11 -5.48 14.55 6.40
C ALA A 11 -5.48 13.22 7.16
N GLU A 12 -5.61 13.28 8.49
CA GLU A 12 -5.71 12.10 9.35
C GLU A 12 -6.99 11.28 9.13
N LYS A 13 -8.00 11.86 8.47
CA LYS A 13 -9.28 11.19 8.19
C LYS A 13 -9.40 10.65 6.77
N ILE A 14 -8.39 10.84 5.92
CA ILE A 14 -8.44 10.49 4.50
C ILE A 14 -7.24 9.61 4.16
N VAL A 15 -7.53 8.45 3.59
CA VAL A 15 -6.52 7.56 3.01
C VAL A 15 -6.61 7.67 1.48
N LEU A 16 -5.48 7.96 0.85
CA LEU A 16 -5.37 7.89 -0.61
C LEU A 16 -5.06 6.44 -1.00
N ALA A 17 -6.03 5.76 -1.60
CA ALA A 17 -5.85 4.41 -2.13
C ALA A 17 -5.23 4.49 -3.54
N LEU A 18 -4.04 3.92 -3.71
CA LEU A 18 -3.24 3.95 -4.93
C LEU A 18 -2.90 2.51 -5.33
N ASP A 19 -3.71 1.96 -6.23
CA ASP A 19 -3.42 0.67 -6.83
C ASP A 19 -2.50 0.89 -8.04
N ILE A 20 -1.41 0.13 -8.12
CA ILE A 20 -0.37 0.34 -9.12
C ILE A 20 -0.10 -0.89 -9.97
N ASN A 21 0.25 -0.63 -11.23
CA ASN A 21 0.95 -1.56 -12.11
C ASN A 21 2.39 -1.09 -12.26
N ILE A 22 3.32 -2.05 -12.21
CA ILE A 22 4.75 -1.79 -12.43
C ILE A 22 5.07 -2.32 -13.83
N ASP A 23 5.46 -1.43 -14.75
CA ASP A 23 5.85 -1.84 -16.09
C ASP A 23 7.26 -2.47 -16.12
N GLU A 24 7.65 -2.99 -17.29
CA GLU A 24 8.94 -3.67 -17.47
C GLU A 24 10.16 -2.76 -17.21
N GLN A 25 9.95 -1.44 -17.29
CA GLN A 25 10.97 -0.43 -16.99
C GLN A 25 11.01 -0.07 -15.50
N GLY A 26 10.12 -0.64 -14.68
CA GLY A 26 10.01 -0.36 -13.26
C GLY A 26 9.14 0.86 -12.94
N THR A 27 8.45 1.45 -13.93
CA THR A 27 7.59 2.61 -13.71
C THR A 27 6.32 2.18 -12.98
N ARG A 28 6.08 2.81 -11.82
CA ARG A 28 4.95 2.51 -10.92
C ARG A 28 3.75 3.39 -11.27
N LYS A 29 2.88 2.93 -12.16
CA LYS A 29 1.74 3.71 -12.66
C LYS A 29 0.46 3.40 -11.90
N VAL A 30 -0.29 4.43 -11.56
CA VAL A 30 -1.57 4.29 -10.86
C VAL A 30 -2.64 3.81 -11.83
N ALA A 31 -3.32 2.73 -11.47
CA ALA A 31 -4.45 2.21 -12.22
C ALA A 31 -5.77 2.82 -11.68
N ILE A 32 -6.72 3.05 -12.58
CA ILE A 32 -8.05 3.59 -12.28
C ILE A 32 -9.13 2.70 -12.88
N SER A 33 -10.41 3.05 -12.66
CA SER A 33 -11.55 2.34 -13.23
C SER A 33 -11.57 0.84 -12.89
N GLY A 34 -11.26 0.49 -11.63
CA GLY A 34 -11.18 -0.90 -11.18
C GLY A 34 -10.02 -1.69 -11.80
N TRP A 35 -8.87 -1.04 -11.96
CA TRP A 35 -7.63 -1.60 -12.55
C TRP A 35 -7.67 -1.83 -14.06
N GLN A 36 -8.71 -1.35 -14.73
CA GLN A 36 -8.89 -1.55 -16.18
C GLN A 36 -8.15 -0.51 -17.02
N GLU A 37 -7.79 0.64 -16.43
CA GLU A 37 -7.22 1.78 -17.14
C GLU A 37 -5.93 2.27 -16.45
N ASP A 38 -4.90 2.56 -17.25
CA ASP A 38 -3.70 3.26 -16.79
C ASP A 38 -4.00 4.77 -16.74
N SER A 39 -3.79 5.40 -15.58
CA SER A 39 -3.99 6.85 -15.43
C SER A 39 -2.96 7.69 -16.19
N GLY A 40 -1.84 7.08 -16.61
CA GLY A 40 -0.67 7.78 -17.16
C GLY A 40 0.13 8.54 -16.10
N VAL A 41 -0.23 8.43 -14.81
CA VAL A 41 0.40 9.14 -13.69
C VAL A 41 1.10 8.13 -12.80
N THR A 42 2.33 8.45 -12.37
CA THR A 42 3.06 7.60 -11.44
C THR A 42 2.61 7.83 -9.99
N ILE A 43 2.81 6.83 -9.15
CA ILE A 43 2.48 6.92 -7.71
C ILE A 43 3.21 8.09 -7.02
N GLU A 44 4.47 8.32 -7.37
CA GLU A 44 5.31 9.39 -6.84
C GLU A 44 4.75 10.76 -7.21
N ALA A 45 4.40 10.96 -8.48
CA ALA A 45 3.82 12.22 -8.94
C ALA A 45 2.50 12.53 -8.20
N LEU A 46 1.67 11.51 -7.96
CA LEU A 46 0.42 11.64 -7.21
C LEU A 46 0.68 11.94 -5.72
N ILE A 47 1.63 11.26 -5.09
CA ILE A 47 2.01 11.52 -3.70
C ILE A 47 2.55 12.95 -3.55
N ASP A 48 3.49 13.36 -4.40
CA ASP A 48 4.09 14.70 -4.38
C ASP A 48 3.01 15.79 -4.52
N ASP A 49 2.06 15.58 -5.42
CA ASP A 49 0.94 16.50 -5.64
C ASP A 49 0.04 16.63 -4.40
N TYR A 50 -0.26 15.52 -3.72
CA TYR A 50 -1.11 15.50 -2.53
C TYR A 50 -0.39 15.89 -1.23
N LEU A 51 0.94 15.77 -1.17
CA LEU A 51 1.74 16.30 -0.07
C LEU A 51 1.59 17.83 0.07
N THR A 52 1.31 18.55 -1.02
CA THR A 52 1.04 20.00 -1.00
C THR A 52 -0.15 20.41 -0.13
N VAL A 53 -1.07 19.48 0.14
CA VAL A 53 -2.23 19.66 1.03
C VAL A 53 -2.16 18.81 2.29
N GLY A 54 -0.98 18.27 2.60
CA GLY A 54 -0.70 17.59 3.87
C GLY A 54 -1.09 16.11 3.93
N LEU A 55 -1.08 15.38 2.81
CA LEU A 55 -1.30 13.92 2.77
C LEU A 55 -0.52 13.18 3.87
N GLN A 56 -1.21 12.29 4.59
CA GLN A 56 -0.61 11.47 5.66
C GLN A 56 -0.73 9.96 5.43
N HIS A 57 -1.82 9.49 4.84
CA HIS A 57 -2.09 8.05 4.75
C HIS A 57 -2.24 7.60 3.30
N VAL A 58 -1.50 6.57 2.92
CA VAL A 58 -1.60 5.92 1.61
C VAL A 58 -1.81 4.43 1.80
N LEU A 59 -2.84 3.89 1.15
CA LEU A 59 -2.95 2.46 0.92
C LEU A 59 -2.42 2.19 -0.47
N CYS A 60 -1.37 1.37 -0.57
CA CYS A 60 -0.77 1.03 -1.86
C CYS A 60 -0.94 -0.46 -2.14
N THR A 61 -1.57 -0.80 -3.26
CA THR A 61 -1.72 -2.18 -3.72
C THR A 61 -0.82 -2.40 -4.94
N ASP A 62 0.08 -3.38 -4.87
CA ASP A 62 0.68 -3.96 -6.07
C ASP A 62 -0.33 -4.92 -6.71
N ILE A 63 -0.95 -4.48 -7.81
CA ILE A 63 -2.02 -5.22 -8.49
C ILE A 63 -1.52 -6.59 -8.98
N SER A 64 -0.25 -6.71 -9.34
CA SER A 64 0.33 -7.99 -9.80
C SER A 64 0.37 -9.05 -8.70
N ARG A 65 0.30 -8.62 -7.44
CA ARG A 65 0.31 -9.50 -6.26
C ARG A 65 -1.08 -9.75 -5.70
N ASP A 66 -2.08 -8.94 -6.06
CA ASP A 66 -3.39 -9.03 -5.41
C ASP A 66 -4.04 -10.41 -5.59
N GLY A 67 -4.54 -10.96 -4.49
CA GLY A 67 -5.15 -12.29 -4.45
C GLY A 67 -4.22 -13.48 -4.81
N THR A 68 -2.93 -13.27 -5.12
CA THR A 68 -2.04 -14.35 -5.59
C THR A 68 -1.54 -15.28 -4.49
N LEU A 69 -1.53 -14.82 -3.23
CA LEU A 69 -0.89 -15.49 -2.09
C LEU A 69 0.62 -15.76 -2.29
N ALA A 70 1.27 -15.02 -3.19
CA ALA A 70 2.68 -15.21 -3.57
C ALA A 70 3.66 -14.29 -2.81
N GLY A 71 3.21 -13.66 -1.72
CA GLY A 71 3.95 -12.66 -0.98
C GLY A 71 3.71 -11.23 -1.47
N SER A 72 3.83 -10.26 -0.56
CA SER A 72 3.70 -8.85 -0.88
C SER A 72 4.98 -8.29 -1.50
N ASN A 73 4.90 -7.14 -2.17
CA ASN A 73 6.05 -6.52 -2.82
C ASN A 73 6.92 -5.74 -1.81
N VAL A 74 7.78 -6.45 -1.09
CA VAL A 74 8.61 -5.90 -0.01
C VAL A 74 9.51 -4.74 -0.48
N GLU A 75 10.10 -4.85 -1.67
CA GLU A 75 11.00 -3.82 -2.20
C GLU A 75 10.26 -2.52 -2.52
N LEU A 76 9.08 -2.62 -3.16
CA LEU A 76 8.19 -1.48 -3.40
C LEU A 76 7.94 -0.68 -2.12
N TYR A 77 7.55 -1.36 -1.03
CA TYR A 77 7.22 -0.68 0.21
C TYR A 77 8.44 -0.08 0.91
N ARG A 78 9.58 -0.79 0.89
CA ARG A 78 10.84 -0.26 1.43
C ARG A 78 11.24 1.03 0.71
N ASP A 79 11.09 1.06 -0.61
CA ASP A 79 11.45 2.23 -1.42
C ASP A 79 10.48 3.39 -1.19
N LEU A 80 9.17 3.14 -1.19
CA LEU A 80 8.16 4.18 -0.94
C LEU A 80 8.29 4.77 0.47
N CYS A 81 8.43 3.94 1.51
CA CYS A 81 8.57 4.42 2.88
C CYS A 81 9.89 5.18 3.09
N ARG A 82 10.97 4.77 2.43
CA ARG A 82 12.24 5.52 2.44
C ARG A 82 12.12 6.87 1.75
N GLN A 83 11.44 6.92 0.60
CA GLN A 83 11.28 8.14 -0.19
C GLN A 83 10.33 9.15 0.47
N TYR A 84 9.30 8.64 1.16
CA TYR A 84 8.24 9.43 1.78
C TYR A 84 8.08 9.11 3.27
N PRO A 85 9.09 9.40 4.12
CA PRO A 85 9.06 9.03 5.54
C PRO A 85 7.94 9.70 6.34
N GLN A 86 7.36 10.79 5.83
CA GLN A 86 6.22 11.48 6.42
C GLN A 86 4.86 10.81 6.12
N VAL A 87 4.81 9.86 5.17
CA VAL A 87 3.58 9.18 4.77
C VAL A 87 3.50 7.81 5.44
N GLN A 88 2.36 7.53 6.05
CA GLN A 88 2.03 6.26 6.68
C GLN A 88 1.46 5.31 5.61
N PHE A 89 2.31 4.44 5.05
CA PHE A 89 1.90 3.47 4.04
C PHE A 89 1.24 2.24 4.66
N GLN A 90 0.18 1.78 4.01
CA GLN A 90 -0.44 0.48 4.25
C GLN A 90 -0.13 -0.41 3.05
N SER A 91 0.60 -1.50 3.27
CA SER A 91 0.89 -2.46 2.19
C SER A 91 -0.34 -3.29 1.86
N SER A 92 -0.60 -3.53 0.57
CA SER A 92 -1.73 -4.32 0.10
C SER A 92 -1.34 -5.25 -1.06
N GLY A 93 -1.96 -6.43 -1.11
CA GLY A 93 -1.74 -7.44 -2.13
C GLY A 93 -0.68 -8.49 -1.76
N GLY A 94 -0.99 -9.76 -2.05
CA GLY A 94 -0.01 -10.86 -2.08
C GLY A 94 0.20 -11.68 -0.82
N ILE A 95 -0.16 -11.20 0.38
CA ILE A 95 0.05 -11.95 1.63
C ILE A 95 -0.59 -13.35 1.53
N GLY A 96 0.21 -14.40 1.69
CA GLY A 96 -0.21 -15.80 1.67
C GLY A 96 0.11 -16.56 2.96
N SER A 97 1.05 -16.06 3.76
CA SER A 97 1.57 -16.68 4.97
C SER A 97 2.04 -15.64 6.01
N LEU A 98 2.30 -16.07 7.24
CA LEU A 98 2.92 -15.22 8.27
C LEU A 98 4.34 -14.78 7.89
N ALA A 99 5.06 -15.58 7.10
CA ALA A 99 6.40 -15.22 6.62
C ALA A 99 6.35 -13.98 5.70
N ASP A 100 5.26 -13.80 4.94
CA ASP A 100 5.08 -12.61 4.11
C ASP A 100 4.84 -11.35 4.94
N ILE A 101 4.18 -11.48 6.10
CA ILE A 101 4.01 -10.39 7.07
C ILE A 101 5.36 -10.06 7.72
N GLU A 102 6.12 -11.08 8.12
CA GLU A 102 7.45 -10.91 8.71
C GLU A 102 8.40 -10.19 7.73
N ALA A 103 8.33 -10.52 6.44
CA ALA A 103 9.16 -9.90 5.41
C ALA A 103 8.91 -8.40 5.21
N LEU A 104 7.75 -7.89 5.66
CA LEU A 104 7.42 -6.46 5.63
C LEU A 104 7.98 -5.69 6.83
N LYS A 105 8.45 -6.37 7.89
CA LYS A 105 9.08 -5.69 9.02
C LYS A 105 10.33 -4.94 8.59
N GLY A 106 10.54 -3.75 9.16
CA GLY A 106 11.65 -2.89 8.80
C GLY A 106 11.58 -2.26 7.39
N THR A 107 10.50 -2.48 6.63
CA THR A 107 10.25 -1.70 5.40
C THR A 107 9.82 -0.26 5.69
N GLY A 108 9.21 -0.03 6.86
CA GLY A 108 8.65 1.26 7.28
C GLY A 108 7.14 1.39 7.07
N VAL A 109 6.46 0.37 6.57
CA VAL A 109 4.99 0.40 6.45
C VAL A 109 4.34 0.51 7.84
N ALA A 110 3.31 1.33 7.93
CA ALA A 110 2.54 1.55 9.15
C ALA A 110 1.45 0.50 9.36
N GLY A 111 1.07 -0.21 8.31
CA GLY A 111 0.06 -1.27 8.36
C GLY A 111 0.18 -2.27 7.22
N VAL A 112 -0.36 -3.46 7.46
CA VAL A 112 -0.38 -4.57 6.49
C VAL A 112 -1.82 -5.00 6.25
N ILE A 113 -2.29 -4.84 5.02
CA ILE A 113 -3.62 -5.29 4.58
C ILE A 113 -3.54 -6.77 4.21
N VAL A 114 -4.40 -7.58 4.84
CA VAL A 114 -4.50 -9.02 4.57
C VAL A 114 -5.95 -9.35 4.21
N GLY A 115 -6.16 -9.81 2.98
CA GLY A 115 -7.47 -10.24 2.48
C GLY A 115 -7.56 -11.76 2.36
N ARG A 116 -7.27 -12.27 1.16
CA ARG A 116 -7.49 -13.67 0.77
C ARG A 116 -6.90 -14.71 1.73
N ALA A 117 -5.70 -14.50 2.29
CA ALA A 117 -5.11 -15.47 3.22
C ALA A 117 -5.96 -15.72 4.47
N LEU A 118 -6.66 -14.70 4.98
CA LEU A 118 -7.60 -14.87 6.10
C LEU A 118 -8.88 -15.57 5.65
N LEU A 119 -9.40 -15.26 4.46
CA LEU A 119 -10.58 -15.92 3.89
C LEU A 119 -10.34 -17.41 3.64
N ASP A 120 -9.15 -17.76 3.15
CA ASP A 120 -8.73 -19.13 2.87
C ASP A 120 -8.24 -19.86 4.14
N GLY A 121 -8.28 -19.24 5.31
CA GLY A 121 -7.91 -19.84 6.59
C GLY A 121 -6.43 -20.24 6.70
N LYS A 122 -5.52 -19.53 6.00
CA LYS A 122 -4.07 -19.80 6.03
C LYS A 122 -3.46 -19.57 7.41
N PHE A 123 -4.01 -18.61 8.13
CA PHE A 123 -3.71 -18.26 9.51
C PHE A 123 -4.88 -17.41 10.04
N THR A 124 -4.91 -17.19 11.35
CA THR A 124 -5.89 -16.36 12.03
C THR A 124 -5.44 -14.91 12.14
N ALA A 125 -6.38 -13.98 12.30
CA ALA A 125 -6.04 -12.58 12.57
C ALA A 125 -5.18 -12.42 13.85
N GLN A 126 -5.40 -13.26 14.86
CA GLN A 126 -4.61 -13.27 16.09
C GLN A 126 -3.14 -13.64 15.84
N GLU A 127 -2.88 -14.65 15.02
CA GLU A 127 -1.53 -15.02 14.61
C GLU A 127 -0.86 -13.90 13.78
N ALA A 128 -1.61 -13.25 12.89
CA ALA A 128 -1.11 -12.11 12.13
C ALA A 128 -0.74 -10.91 13.03
N PHE A 129 -1.60 -10.58 14.01
CA PHE A 129 -1.28 -9.54 15.00
C PHE A 129 -0.06 -9.88 15.84
N ALA A 130 0.04 -11.13 16.31
CA ALA A 130 1.21 -11.59 17.08
C ALA A 130 2.51 -11.52 16.25
N CYS A 131 2.44 -11.85 14.96
CA CYS A 131 3.56 -11.68 14.04
C CYS A 131 3.96 -10.20 13.92
N TRP A 132 3.01 -9.28 13.75
CA TRP A 132 3.29 -7.86 13.51
C TRP A 132 3.68 -7.05 14.76
N GLN A 133 3.39 -7.50 15.98
CA GLN A 133 3.63 -6.75 17.23
C GLN A 133 5.09 -6.28 17.48
N ASN A 134 6.05 -6.71 16.65
CA ASN A 134 7.47 -6.31 16.71
C ASN A 134 8.00 -5.74 15.37
N GLY A 135 7.11 -5.21 14.52
CA GLY A 135 7.43 -4.74 13.16
C GLY A 135 7.96 -3.32 13.04
#